data_AF-A0A0A1I250-F1
#
_entry.id   AF-A0A0A1I250-F1
#
_cell.length_a   1.000
_cell.length_b   1.000
_cell.length_c   1.000
_cell.angle_alpha   90.00
_cell.angle_beta   90.00
_cell.angle_gamma   90.00
#
_symmetry.space_group_name_H-M   'P 1'
#
loop_
_entity.id
_entity.type
_entity.pdbx_description
1 polymer ?
#
loop_
_entity_poly.entity_id
_entity_poly.type
_entity_poly.pdbx_seq_one_letter_code
_entity_poly.pdbx_strand_id
1 'polypeptide(L)'
;MFSVGDLIDRGPDSLDVMNWLTEPWFHAVRGNHEQMLIDCVSGQGDIARHTRNGGAWLYELAATTQHQLSKVLQELPLIIEVDLIDGRKIGIVHAEAPLIHDDGDWQTAKDALSGHFGEDSRHRALQTALYARGRIEQRNNDPIRGISRLYVGHTTVPSIIHLGNVVYIDTGCCFHDGALSLVEINTDTTTCLTMRP
;
A
#
# COMPACT_ATOMS: atom_id res chain seq x y z
N MET A 1 9.15 10.66 4.67
CA MET A 1 8.95 9.21 4.89
C MET A 1 7.81 8.76 4.00
N PHE A 2 7.94 7.59 3.38
CA PHE A 2 6.89 7.02 2.53
C PHE A 2 6.49 5.64 3.07
N SER A 3 5.19 5.39 3.19
CA SER A 3 4.60 4.11 3.58
C SER A 3 3.93 3.43 2.39
N VAL A 4 4.00 2.10 2.36
CA VAL A 4 3.32 1.22 1.38
C VAL A 4 1.84 0.96 1.72
N GLY A 5 1.27 1.64 2.72
CA GLY A 5 -0.13 1.49 3.12
C GLY A 5 -0.34 0.44 4.22
N ASP A 6 -1.60 0.07 4.47
CA ASP A 6 -2.02 -0.78 5.60
C ASP A 6 -1.53 -0.22 6.94
N LEU A 7 -1.96 1.02 7.22
CA LEU A 7 -1.65 1.78 8.43
C LEU A 7 -2.58 1.44 9.60
N ILE A 8 -3.69 0.77 9.32
CA ILE A 8 -4.75 0.44 10.28
C ILE A 8 -5.03 -1.08 10.35
N ASP A 9 -5.92 -1.44 11.28
CA ASP A 9 -6.24 -2.80 11.69
C ASP A 9 -5.04 -3.47 12.38
N ARG A 10 -5.18 -4.76 12.75
CA ARG A 10 -4.17 -5.69 13.33
C ARG A 10 -3.36 -5.20 14.55
N GLY A 11 -2.81 -3.99 14.58
CA GLY A 11 -2.20 -3.31 15.72
C GLY A 11 -3.18 -2.43 16.51
N PRO A 12 -2.79 -2.05 17.74
CA PRO A 12 -3.67 -1.36 18.69
C PRO A 12 -3.92 0.12 18.36
N ASP A 13 -2.99 0.79 17.68
CA ASP A 13 -2.96 2.24 17.54
C ASP A 13 -3.54 2.74 16.20
N SER A 14 -4.52 2.02 15.64
CA SER A 14 -5.10 2.34 14.31
C SER A 14 -5.67 3.77 14.22
N LEU A 15 -6.14 4.36 15.33
CA LEU A 15 -6.66 5.73 15.36
C LEU A 15 -5.58 6.80 15.16
N ASP A 16 -4.31 6.48 15.48
CA ASP A 16 -3.20 7.43 15.37
C ASP A 16 -2.86 7.78 13.92
N VAL A 17 -3.37 7.02 12.95
CA VAL A 17 -3.28 7.35 11.52
C VAL A 17 -3.82 8.77 11.23
N MET A 18 -4.83 9.23 11.98
CA MET A 18 -5.37 10.59 11.83
C MET A 18 -4.35 11.66 12.21
N ASN A 19 -3.41 11.35 13.11
CA ASN A 19 -2.34 12.26 13.48
C ASN A 19 -1.19 12.17 12.47
N TRP A 20 -0.74 10.95 12.14
CA TRP A 20 0.39 10.74 11.23
C TRP A 20 0.15 11.32 9.85
N LEU A 21 -1.06 11.21 9.31
CA LEU A 21 -1.38 11.75 7.97
C LEU A 21 -1.45 13.28 7.93
N THR A 22 -1.44 13.96 9.08
CA THR A 22 -1.32 15.44 9.12
C THR A 22 0.13 15.93 9.12
N GLU A 23 1.08 15.02 9.36
CA GLU A 23 2.48 15.37 9.45
C GLU A 23 3.09 15.56 8.05
N PRO A 24 3.74 16.69 7.75
CA PRO A 24 4.25 17.00 6.42
C PRO A 24 5.38 16.06 5.97
N TRP A 25 5.98 15.33 6.90
CA TRP A 25 7.06 14.39 6.65
C TRP A 25 6.57 12.95 6.44
N PHE A 26 5.27 12.67 6.57
CA PHE A 26 4.71 11.33 6.41
C PHE A 26 3.76 11.27 5.22
N HIS A 27 4.08 10.40 4.27
CA HIS A 27 3.28 10.16 3.08
C HIS A 27 2.99 8.66 2.98
N ALA A 28 1.80 8.28 2.54
CA ALA A 28 1.44 6.88 2.38
C ALA A 28 0.62 6.68 1.12
N VAL A 29 0.75 5.51 0.49
CA VAL A 29 -0.27 5.02 -0.44
C VAL A 29 -1.41 4.37 0.35
N ARG A 30 -2.60 4.34 -0.23
CA ARG A 30 -3.74 3.59 0.31
C ARG A 30 -3.48 2.09 0.18
N GLY A 31 -3.63 1.36 1.28
CA GLY A 31 -3.62 -0.10 1.32
C GLY A 31 -5.01 -0.72 1.22
N ASN A 32 -5.06 -2.05 1.19
CA ASN A 32 -6.33 -2.75 1.12
C ASN A 32 -7.12 -2.67 2.43
N HIS A 33 -6.46 -2.50 3.57
CA HIS A 33 -7.12 -2.31 4.86
C HIS A 33 -7.86 -0.97 4.89
N GLU A 34 -7.21 0.11 4.46
CA GLU A 34 -7.87 1.40 4.29
C GLU A 34 -9.07 1.31 3.32
N GLN A 35 -8.92 0.59 2.21
CA GLN A 35 -10.03 0.42 1.25
C GLN A 35 -11.20 -0.38 1.85
N MET A 36 -10.94 -1.44 2.63
CA MET A 36 -12.00 -2.20 3.31
C MET A 36 -12.78 -1.33 4.30
N LEU A 37 -12.10 -0.48 5.07
CA LEU A 37 -12.74 0.48 5.96
C LEU A 37 -13.63 1.44 5.16
N ILE A 38 -13.10 2.05 4.10
CA ILE A 38 -13.84 2.99 3.23
C ILE A 38 -15.09 2.34 2.66
N ASP A 39 -14.97 1.12 2.14
CA ASP A 39 -16.09 0.36 1.58
C ASP A 39 -17.14 0.08 2.66
N CYS A 40 -16.73 -0.34 3.87
CA CYS A 40 -17.66 -0.59 4.98
C CYS A 40 -18.42 0.67 5.42
N VAL A 41 -17.72 1.80 5.58
CA VAL A 41 -18.33 3.07 6.01
C VAL A 41 -19.28 3.64 4.95
N SER A 42 -19.01 3.40 3.66
CA SER A 42 -19.91 3.78 2.56
C SER A 42 -21.12 2.85 2.37
N GLY A 43 -21.19 1.75 3.13
CA GLY A 43 -22.26 0.74 3.01
C GLY A 43 -22.10 -0.22 1.84
N GLN A 44 -20.94 -0.22 1.16
CA GLN A 44 -20.64 -1.10 0.01
C GLN A 44 -19.71 -2.28 0.37
N GLY A 45 -19.15 -2.28 1.58
CA GLY A 45 -18.17 -3.24 2.05
C GLY A 45 -18.74 -4.49 2.72
N ASP A 46 -17.87 -5.48 2.90
CA ASP A 46 -18.14 -6.69 3.67
C ASP A 46 -17.57 -6.54 5.10
N ILE A 47 -18.46 -6.18 6.04
CA ILE A 47 -18.13 -6.01 7.46
C ILE A 47 -17.51 -7.29 8.04
N ALA A 48 -18.03 -8.46 7.69
CA ALA A 48 -17.52 -9.72 8.22
C ALA A 48 -16.10 -10.00 7.71
N ARG A 49 -15.80 -9.67 6.46
CA ARG A 49 -14.44 -9.75 5.90
C ARG A 49 -13.50 -8.76 6.58
N HIS A 50 -13.91 -7.51 6.77
CA HIS A 50 -13.08 -6.50 7.42
C HIS A 50 -12.75 -6.90 8.87
N THR A 51 -13.74 -7.32 9.65
CA THR A 51 -13.55 -7.84 11.01
C THR A 51 -12.57 -9.02 11.06
N ARG A 52 -12.69 -10.00 10.15
CA ARG A 52 -11.75 -11.14 10.07
C ARG A 52 -10.32 -10.71 9.73
N ASN A 53 -10.13 -9.54 9.12
CA ASN A 53 -8.83 -8.97 8.79
C ASN A 53 -8.30 -8.01 9.87
N GLY A 54 -8.96 -7.90 11.02
CA GLY A 54 -8.51 -7.07 12.14
C GLY A 54 -9.24 -5.74 12.26
N GLY A 55 -10.25 -5.48 11.43
CA GLY A 55 -11.01 -4.23 11.42
C GLY A 55 -12.13 -4.10 12.46
N ALA A 56 -12.18 -4.98 13.45
CA ALA A 56 -13.24 -5.01 14.46
C ALA A 56 -13.36 -3.68 15.24
N TRP A 57 -12.21 -3.08 15.55
CA TRP A 57 -12.08 -1.83 16.32
C TRP A 57 -12.91 -0.67 15.72
N LEU A 58 -13.04 -0.62 14.39
CA LEU A 58 -13.80 0.42 13.69
C LEU A 58 -15.25 0.49 14.18
N TYR A 59 -15.87 -0.67 14.41
CA TYR A 59 -17.30 -0.78 14.69
C TYR A 59 -17.66 -0.46 16.14
N GLU A 60 -16.65 -0.31 17.00
CA GLU A 60 -16.80 0.16 18.37
C GLU A 60 -16.79 1.70 18.46
N LEU A 61 -16.38 2.37 17.38
CA LEU A 61 -16.31 3.83 17.31
C LEU A 61 -17.66 4.47 17.00
N ALA A 62 -17.82 5.72 17.45
CA ALA A 62 -18.95 6.56 17.04
C ALA A 62 -18.95 6.76 15.51
N ALA A 63 -20.14 6.75 14.89
CA ALA A 63 -20.30 6.92 13.44
C ALA A 63 -19.59 8.17 12.90
N THR A 64 -19.57 9.27 13.66
CA THR A 64 -18.83 10.49 13.31
C THR A 64 -17.33 10.25 13.13
N THR A 65 -16.72 9.48 14.04
CA THR A 65 -15.30 9.09 13.94
C THR A 65 -15.07 8.15 12.77
N GLN A 66 -15.96 7.19 12.52
CA GLN A 66 -15.86 6.29 11.36
C GLN A 66 -15.89 7.08 10.04
N HIS A 67 -16.80 8.05 9.91
CA HIS A 67 -16.86 8.93 8.73
C HIS A 67 -15.63 9.82 8.59
N GLN A 68 -15.10 10.35 9.69
CA GLN A 68 -13.86 11.15 9.66
C GLN A 68 -12.67 10.32 9.19
N LEU A 69 -12.50 9.10 9.72
CA LEU A 69 -11.48 8.15 9.27
C LEU A 69 -11.63 7.85 7.78
N SER A 70 -12.83 7.45 7.35
CA SER A 70 -13.10 7.16 5.94
C SER A 70 -12.74 8.35 5.04
N LYS A 71 -13.05 9.58 5.45
CA LYS A 71 -12.69 10.77 4.68
C LYS A 71 -11.18 10.95 4.57
N VAL A 72 -10.45 10.84 5.68
CA VAL A 72 -8.98 11.00 5.70
C VAL A 72 -8.32 9.92 4.83
N LEU A 73 -8.77 8.67 4.92
CA LEU A 73 -8.20 7.56 4.16
C LEU A 73 -8.56 7.62 2.66
N GLN A 74 -9.69 8.24 2.30
CA GLN A 74 -10.06 8.52 0.91
C GLN A 74 -9.14 9.52 0.22
N GLU A 75 -8.43 10.37 0.97
CA GLU A 75 -7.47 11.32 0.39
C GLU A 75 -6.11 10.67 0.10
N LEU A 76 -5.85 9.47 0.61
CA LEU A 76 -4.60 8.76 0.33
C LEU A 76 -4.47 8.45 -1.17
N PRO A 77 -3.31 8.75 -1.79
CA PRO A 77 -3.05 8.37 -3.17
C PRO A 77 -2.95 6.85 -3.30
N LEU A 78 -3.31 6.31 -4.46
CA LEU A 78 -3.16 4.87 -4.75
C LEU A 78 -1.74 4.51 -5.20
N ILE A 79 -1.00 5.51 -5.68
CA ILE A 79 0.30 5.37 -6.30
C ILE A 79 1.10 6.66 -6.05
N ILE A 80 2.37 6.54 -5.68
CA ILE A 80 3.29 7.66 -5.49
C ILE A 80 4.50 7.47 -6.39
N GLU A 81 4.92 8.54 -7.06
CA GLU A 81 6.20 8.65 -7.76
C GLU A 81 7.08 9.65 -7.02
N VAL A 82 8.36 9.33 -6.85
CA VAL A 82 9.34 10.22 -6.22
C VAL A 82 10.50 10.42 -7.17
N ASP A 83 10.75 11.68 -7.54
CA ASP A 83 11.95 12.10 -8.24
C ASP A 83 13.12 12.22 -7.25
N LEU A 84 14.21 11.50 -7.52
CA LEU A 84 15.44 11.57 -6.75
C LEU A 84 16.37 12.65 -7.31
N ILE A 85 17.25 13.17 -6.46
CA ILE A 85 18.18 14.26 -6.81
C ILE A 85 19.13 13.86 -7.96
N ASP A 86 19.43 12.57 -8.10
CA ASP A 86 20.27 12.04 -9.17
C ASP A 86 19.52 11.77 -10.50
N GLY A 87 18.26 12.20 -10.58
CA GLY A 87 17.42 12.06 -11.78
C GLY A 87 16.72 10.72 -11.92
N ARG A 88 16.93 9.77 -10.99
CA ARG A 88 16.15 8.53 -10.96
C ARG A 88 14.75 8.79 -10.44
N LYS A 89 13.81 7.92 -10.86
CA LYS A 89 12.45 7.86 -10.33
C LYS A 89 12.26 6.59 -9.54
N ILE A 90 11.52 6.66 -8.44
CA ILE A 90 11.01 5.47 -7.75
C ILE A 90 9.48 5.51 -7.71
N GLY A 91 8.88 4.34 -7.64
CA GLY A 91 7.45 4.15 -7.47
C GLY A 91 7.12 3.52 -6.13
N ILE A 92 5.94 3.82 -5.60
CA ILE A 92 5.34 3.15 -4.44
C ILE A 92 3.89 2.84 -4.79
N VAL A 93 3.48 1.59 -4.57
CA VAL A 93 2.11 1.10 -4.69
C VAL A 93 1.91 0.01 -3.64
N HIS A 94 0.70 -0.18 -3.15
CA HIS A 94 0.48 -1.06 -2.01
C HIS A 94 0.82 -2.53 -2.31
N ALA A 95 0.22 -3.13 -3.33
CA ALA A 95 0.38 -4.54 -3.66
C ALA A 95 1.22 -4.76 -4.93
N GLU A 96 0.70 -4.35 -6.10
CA GLU A 96 1.40 -4.52 -7.39
C GLU A 96 1.10 -3.36 -8.35
N ALA A 97 2.03 -3.06 -9.27
CA ALA A 97 1.77 -2.07 -10.31
C ALA A 97 0.73 -2.60 -11.33
N PRO A 98 -0.38 -1.87 -11.58
CA PRO A 98 -1.41 -2.30 -12.53
C PRO A 98 -0.98 -2.06 -13.98
N LEU A 99 -0.19 -2.97 -14.54
CA LEU A 99 0.16 -2.98 -15.96
C LEU A 99 -0.99 -3.58 -16.77
N ILE A 100 -1.63 -2.78 -17.63
CA ILE A 100 -2.81 -3.22 -18.42
C ILE A 100 -2.39 -3.99 -19.69
N HIS A 101 -1.16 -3.81 -20.15
CA HIS A 101 -0.63 -4.41 -21.38
C HIS A 101 0.77 -5.00 -21.14
N ASP A 102 1.18 -5.95 -21.99
CA ASP A 102 2.50 -6.59 -21.93
C ASP A 102 3.65 -5.58 -22.12
N ASP A 103 3.37 -4.48 -22.81
CA ASP A 103 4.24 -3.31 -22.98
C ASP A 103 3.83 -2.14 -22.09
N GLY A 104 3.17 -2.41 -20.96
CA GLY A 104 2.89 -1.43 -19.93
C GLY A 104 4.18 -0.93 -19.25
N ASP A 105 4.20 0.33 -18.86
CA ASP A 105 5.22 0.93 -18.02
C ASP A 105 4.61 1.63 -16.80
N TRP A 106 5.46 2.26 -15.99
CA TRP A 106 5.01 2.99 -14.81
C TRP A 106 4.02 4.13 -15.12
N GLN A 107 4.14 4.80 -16.28
CA GLN A 107 3.17 5.83 -16.66
C GLN A 107 1.81 5.21 -16.96
N THR A 108 1.78 4.11 -17.70
CA THR A 108 0.51 3.40 -17.97
C THR A 108 -0.17 2.90 -16.69
N ALA A 109 0.60 2.50 -15.67
CA ALA A 109 0.05 2.14 -14.36
C ALA A 109 -0.63 3.33 -13.66
N LYS A 110 -0.03 4.52 -13.73
CA LYS A 110 -0.64 5.75 -13.20
C LYS A 110 -1.91 6.12 -13.98
N ASP A 111 -1.87 6.02 -15.30
CA ASP A 111 -3.01 6.32 -16.18
C ASP A 111 -4.17 5.34 -15.96
N ALA A 112 -3.86 4.08 -15.67
CA ALA A 112 -4.84 3.07 -15.27
C ALA A 112 -5.59 3.49 -14.00
N LEU A 113 -4.86 3.90 -12.96
CA LEU A 113 -5.43 4.28 -11.67
C LEU A 113 -6.15 5.63 -11.72
N SER A 114 -5.75 6.54 -12.60
CA SER A 114 -6.43 7.83 -12.81
C SER A 114 -7.74 7.70 -13.58
N GLY A 115 -8.03 6.53 -14.18
CA GLY A 115 -9.20 6.31 -15.01
C GLY A 115 -9.05 6.80 -16.45
N HIS A 116 -7.82 7.12 -16.89
CA HIS A 116 -7.55 7.58 -18.25
C HIS A 116 -8.05 6.58 -19.31
N PHE A 117 -7.99 5.29 -19.00
CA PHE A 117 -8.46 4.21 -19.88
C PHE A 117 -9.91 3.76 -19.60
N GLY A 118 -10.68 4.56 -18.86
CA GLY A 118 -12.09 4.28 -18.51
C GLY A 118 -12.28 3.52 -17.19
N GLU A 119 -13.52 3.53 -16.69
CA GLU A 119 -13.86 3.03 -15.35
C GLU A 119 -13.63 1.53 -15.16
N ASP A 120 -13.90 0.70 -16.17
CA ASP A 120 -13.63 -0.74 -16.08
C ASP A 120 -12.13 -1.03 -15.95
N SER A 121 -11.31 -0.25 -16.66
CA SER A 121 -9.86 -0.34 -16.57
C SER A 121 -9.38 0.11 -15.20
N ARG A 122 -9.91 1.23 -14.70
CA ARG A 122 -9.64 1.74 -13.36
C ARG A 122 -10.00 0.73 -12.27
N HIS A 123 -11.15 0.07 -12.40
CA HIS A 123 -11.59 -0.94 -11.45
C HIS A 123 -10.62 -2.13 -11.38
N ARG A 124 -10.18 -2.65 -12.54
CA ARG A 124 -9.14 -3.69 -12.58
C ARG A 124 -7.81 -3.21 -12.01
N ALA A 125 -7.42 -1.98 -12.32
CA ALA A 125 -6.19 -1.39 -11.81
C ALA A 125 -6.21 -1.27 -10.28
N LEU A 126 -7.35 -0.88 -9.69
CA LEU A 126 -7.55 -0.85 -8.24
C LEU A 126 -7.41 -2.24 -7.61
N GLN A 127 -8.01 -3.27 -8.23
CA GLN A 127 -7.87 -4.65 -7.74
C GLN A 127 -6.40 -5.09 -7.72
N THR A 128 -5.64 -4.79 -8.78
CA THR A 128 -4.22 -5.11 -8.83
C THR A 128 -3.41 -4.31 -7.81
N ALA A 129 -3.60 -2.99 -7.76
CA ALA A 129 -2.85 -2.10 -6.87
C ALA A 129 -3.06 -2.40 -5.38
N LEU A 130 -4.22 -2.93 -5.01
CA LEU A 130 -4.58 -3.16 -3.61
C LEU A 130 -4.50 -4.64 -3.19
N TYR A 131 -4.73 -5.61 -4.08
CA TYR A 131 -4.95 -7.00 -3.65
C TYR A 131 -4.13 -8.07 -4.38
N ALA A 132 -3.40 -7.71 -5.45
CA ALA A 132 -2.69 -8.71 -6.24
C ALA A 132 -1.49 -9.32 -5.50
N ARG A 133 -1.25 -10.61 -5.79
CA ARG A 133 -0.08 -11.38 -5.34
C ARG A 133 0.58 -12.16 -6.48
N GLY A 134 0.12 -11.94 -7.72
CA GLY A 134 0.53 -12.73 -8.87
C GLY A 134 2.03 -12.64 -9.16
N ARG A 135 2.64 -11.45 -9.04
CA ARG A 135 4.08 -11.26 -9.31
C ARG A 135 4.94 -12.07 -8.36
N ILE A 136 4.62 -12.03 -7.06
CA ILE A 136 5.39 -12.77 -6.06
C ILE A 136 5.15 -14.28 -6.12
N GLU A 137 3.90 -14.70 -6.34
CA GLU A 137 3.53 -16.11 -6.52
C GLU A 137 4.24 -16.74 -7.73
N GLN A 138 4.30 -16.01 -8.85
CA GLN A 138 4.97 -16.45 -10.08
C GLN A 138 6.48 -16.19 -10.08
N ARG A 139 7.01 -15.51 -9.05
CA ARG A 139 8.40 -15.03 -8.98
C ARG A 139 8.81 -14.25 -10.23
N ASN A 140 7.90 -13.43 -10.74
CA ASN A 140 8.12 -12.63 -11.94
C ASN A 140 9.17 -11.53 -11.66
N ASN A 141 10.33 -11.64 -12.32
CA ASN A 141 11.46 -10.72 -12.19
C ASN A 141 11.50 -9.64 -13.29
N ASP A 142 10.49 -9.55 -14.16
CA ASP A 142 10.41 -8.56 -15.22
C ASP A 142 10.37 -7.15 -14.61
N PRO A 143 11.25 -6.23 -15.04
CA PRO A 143 11.32 -4.91 -14.44
C PRO A 143 10.13 -4.04 -14.84
N ILE A 144 9.67 -3.21 -13.91
CA ILE A 144 8.73 -2.13 -14.19
C ILE A 144 9.50 -0.99 -14.87
N ARG A 145 9.24 -0.79 -16.17
CA ARG A 145 9.88 0.28 -16.96
C ARG A 145 9.42 1.67 -16.50
N GLY A 146 10.24 2.68 -16.70
CA GLY A 146 9.96 4.07 -16.33
C GLY A 146 10.36 4.46 -14.90
N ILE A 147 10.77 3.50 -14.07
CA ILE A 147 11.28 3.72 -12.71
C ILE A 147 12.48 2.82 -12.41
N SER A 148 13.32 3.27 -11.49
CA SER A 148 14.51 2.53 -11.04
C SER A 148 14.21 1.50 -9.95
N ARG A 149 13.19 1.77 -9.12
CA ARG A 149 12.68 0.89 -8.06
C ARG A 149 11.18 1.07 -7.91
N LEU A 150 10.48 -0.02 -7.60
CA LEU A 150 9.11 -0.02 -7.09
C LEU A 150 9.10 -0.65 -5.71
N TYR A 151 8.60 0.07 -4.69
CA TYR A 151 8.42 -0.49 -3.35
C TYR A 151 6.96 -0.88 -3.14
N VAL A 152 6.74 -2.09 -2.62
CA VAL A 152 5.42 -2.66 -2.33
C VAL A 152 5.38 -3.32 -0.95
N GLY A 153 4.18 -3.37 -0.37
CA GLY A 153 3.87 -4.10 0.85
C GLY A 153 2.95 -5.27 0.54
N HIS A 154 1.84 -5.34 1.29
CA HIS A 154 0.70 -6.26 1.13
C HIS A 154 0.98 -7.76 1.36
N THR A 155 1.99 -8.29 0.66
CA THR A 155 2.41 -9.68 0.84
C THR A 155 3.53 -9.73 1.85
N THR A 156 3.20 -10.27 3.02
CA THR A 156 4.18 -10.50 4.08
C THR A 156 5.24 -11.50 3.63
N VAL A 157 6.50 -11.10 3.76
CA VAL A 157 7.70 -11.86 3.39
C VAL A 157 8.62 -12.03 4.60
N PRO A 158 9.38 -13.14 4.72
CA PRO A 158 10.23 -13.39 5.89
C PRO A 158 11.42 -12.42 6.00
N SER A 159 11.79 -11.79 4.89
CA SER A 159 12.81 -10.75 4.77
C SER A 159 12.50 -9.93 3.52
N ILE A 160 13.09 -8.75 3.36
CA ILE A 160 12.93 -7.96 2.13
C ILE A 160 13.29 -8.83 0.90
N ILE A 161 12.40 -8.85 -0.10
CA ILE A 161 12.56 -9.62 -1.34
C ILE A 161 12.65 -8.67 -2.53
N HIS A 162 13.57 -8.95 -3.44
CA HIS A 162 13.68 -8.27 -4.71
C HIS A 162 13.23 -9.19 -5.84
N LEU A 163 12.33 -8.69 -6.70
CA LEU A 163 11.95 -9.29 -7.97
C LEU A 163 12.17 -8.28 -9.09
N GLY A 164 13.27 -8.41 -9.81
CA GLY A 164 13.73 -7.36 -10.73
C GLY A 164 13.99 -6.04 -9.99
N ASN A 165 13.28 -4.97 -10.38
CA ASN A 165 13.31 -3.68 -9.68
C ASN A 165 12.15 -3.49 -8.68
N VAL A 166 11.34 -4.52 -8.41
CA VAL A 166 10.27 -4.50 -7.41
C VAL A 166 10.79 -5.03 -6.08
N VAL A 167 10.55 -4.28 -5.00
CA VAL A 167 11.07 -4.55 -3.66
C VAL A 167 9.89 -4.70 -2.70
N TYR A 168 9.72 -5.91 -2.18
CA TYR A 168 8.72 -6.24 -1.16
C TYR A 168 9.31 -5.94 0.21
N ILE A 169 8.69 -5.01 0.93
CA ILE A 169 9.18 -4.53 2.23
C ILE A 169 8.26 -4.88 3.41
N ASP A 170 7.11 -5.50 3.17
CA ASP A 170 6.26 -5.98 4.28
C ASP A 170 6.87 -7.23 4.91
N THR A 171 7.61 -7.03 6.01
CA THR A 171 8.15 -8.10 6.84
C THR A 171 7.26 -8.46 8.03
N GLY A 172 5.96 -8.12 7.96
CA GLY A 172 4.96 -8.64 8.87
C GLY A 172 4.97 -8.02 10.27
N CYS A 173 5.22 -6.72 10.41
CA CYS A 173 5.36 -6.05 11.72
C CYS A 173 4.18 -6.25 12.68
N CYS A 174 2.99 -6.59 12.16
CA CYS A 174 1.79 -6.90 12.95
C CYS A 174 1.76 -8.34 13.51
N PHE A 175 2.72 -9.19 13.14
CA PHE A 175 2.85 -10.57 13.61
C PHE A 175 3.97 -10.71 14.64
N HIS A 176 3.82 -11.68 15.54
CA HIS A 176 4.73 -11.92 16.66
C HIS A 176 6.19 -12.21 16.26
N ASP A 177 6.38 -12.75 15.07
CA ASP A 177 7.65 -13.18 14.47
C ASP A 177 8.09 -12.26 13.34
N GLY A 178 7.34 -11.17 13.09
CA GLY A 178 7.65 -10.20 12.05
C GLY A 178 8.47 -9.00 12.54
N ALA A 179 8.78 -8.12 11.60
CA ALA A 179 9.54 -6.90 11.84
C ALA A 179 8.97 -5.74 11.04
N LEU A 180 9.24 -4.51 11.50
CA LEU A 180 9.05 -3.30 10.72
C LEU A 180 10.30 -3.06 9.87
N SER A 181 10.17 -3.12 8.55
CA SER A 181 11.26 -2.82 7.62
C SER A 181 11.25 -1.36 7.20
N LEU A 182 12.43 -0.75 7.18
CA LEU A 182 12.70 0.56 6.62
C LEU A 182 13.76 0.43 5.54
N VAL A 183 13.55 1.10 4.41
CA VAL A 183 14.54 1.21 3.33
C VAL A 183 14.91 2.67 3.16
N GLU A 184 16.20 2.97 3.27
CA GLU A 184 16.74 4.29 2.90
C GLU A 184 16.90 4.32 1.37
N ILE A 185 16.11 5.16 0.71
CA ILE A 185 15.94 5.17 -0.75
C ILE A 185 17.23 5.53 -1.51
N ASN A 186 18.11 6.36 -0.95
CA ASN A 186 19.29 6.83 -1.66
C ASN A 186 20.42 5.79 -1.68
N THR A 187 20.52 4.99 -0.62
CA THR A 187 21.60 4.04 -0.35
C THR A 187 21.16 2.59 -0.48
N ASP A 188 19.86 2.33 -0.64
CA ASP A 188 19.24 0.99 -0.55
C ASP A 188 19.55 0.28 0.79
N THR A 189 19.92 1.04 1.84
CA THR A 189 20.20 0.47 3.16
C THR A 189 18.89 0.05 3.82
N THR A 190 18.86 -1.18 4.33
CA THR A 190 17.68 -1.75 4.98
C THR A 190 17.89 -1.85 6.49
N THR A 191 16.85 -1.51 7.26
CA THR A 191 16.82 -1.65 8.72
C THR A 191 15.53 -2.37 9.10
N CYS A 192 15.64 -3.49 9.80
CA CYS A 192 14.49 -4.21 10.33
C CYS A 192 14.43 -4.00 11.85
N LEU A 193 13.29 -3.52 12.34
CA LEU A 193 13.01 -3.31 13.75
C LEU A 193 12.04 -4.39 14.23
N THR A 194 12.50 -5.29 15.09
CA THR A 194 11.62 -6.22 15.78
C THR A 194 10.85 -5.47 16.86
N MET A 195 9.53 -5.40 16.74
CA MET A 195 8.68 -4.81 17.76
C MET A 195 8.60 -5.81 18.93
N ARG A 196 9.03 -5.40 20.12
CA ARG A 196 8.82 -6.23 21.32
C ARG A 196 7.33 -6.16 21.67
N PRO A 197 6.70 -7.30 22.02
CA PRO A 197 5.29 -7.33 22.41
C PRO A 197 5.01 -6.49 23.66
#